data_AF-A0A8S3J781-F1
#
_entry.id   AF-A0A8S3J781-F1
#
_cell.length_a   1.000
_cell.length_b   1.000
_cell.length_c   1.000
_cell.angle_alpha   90.00
_cell.angle_beta   90.00
_cell.angle_gamma   90.00
#
_symmetry.space_group_name_H-M   'P 1'
#
loop_
_entity.id
_entity.type
_entity.pdbx_description
1 polymer ?
#
loop_
_entity_poly.entity_id
_entity_poly.type
_entity_poly.pdbx_seq_one_letter_code
_entity_poly.pdbx_strand_id
1 'polypeptide(L)'
;QLYSSGKLLIDTFFYQEIVRIFSRNNGYAISTPSKDQYHSDGIASRGTGYGMMAIRVDGHDLFAVYNANKAARQMAVNENKPILIEVMVDRFGPHSTSDDSSAYRSEEKMRHHAKTIDPIERVRRYMDVRGCWNNEKEKTWRKEATDMVLKELEQCEHIKRASITIMFDNVFEKVEPHLQKQMHELMQHVQQNHEASFLTLLSKYEQSCVPDK
;
A
#
# COMPACT_ATOMS: atom_id res chain seq x y z
N GLN A 1 -11.54 -7.57 8.49
CA GLN A 1 -10.59 -7.83 7.38
C GLN A 1 -10.29 -9.32 7.14
N LEU A 2 -10.19 -10.19 8.14
CA LEU A 2 -9.99 -11.65 7.91
C LEU A 2 -11.23 -12.36 7.31
N TYR A 3 -12.44 -11.89 7.63
CA TYR A 3 -13.68 -12.43 7.06
C TYR A 3 -13.86 -12.11 5.57
N SER A 4 -13.31 -10.98 5.07
CA SER A 4 -13.43 -10.60 3.67
C SER A 4 -12.41 -11.34 2.78
N SER A 5 -11.24 -11.71 3.31
CA SER A 5 -10.22 -12.45 2.55
C SER A 5 -10.54 -13.94 2.41
N GLY A 6 -11.17 -14.56 3.42
CA GLY A 6 -11.60 -15.97 3.33
C GLY A 6 -12.71 -16.20 2.31
N LYS A 7 -13.68 -15.27 2.22
CA LYS A 7 -14.78 -15.34 1.25
C LYS A 7 -14.29 -15.24 -0.19
N LEU A 8 -13.35 -14.32 -0.46
CA LEU A 8 -12.75 -14.18 -1.79
C LEU A 8 -12.05 -15.47 -2.26
N LEU A 9 -11.33 -16.16 -1.37
CA LEU A 9 -10.64 -17.42 -1.70
C LEU A 9 -11.61 -18.55 -2.08
N ILE A 10 -12.72 -18.66 -1.34
CA ILE A 10 -13.75 -19.66 -1.58
C ILE A 10 -14.51 -19.36 -2.87
N ASP A 11 -14.91 -18.10 -3.07
CA ASP A 11 -15.66 -17.70 -4.26
C ASP A 11 -14.80 -17.88 -5.54
N THR A 12 -13.51 -17.51 -5.49
CA THR A 12 -12.58 -17.70 -6.62
C THR A 12 -12.49 -19.18 -7.03
N PHE A 13 -12.52 -20.11 -6.07
CA PHE A 13 -12.51 -21.55 -6.37
C PHE A 13 -13.81 -22.00 -7.06
N PHE A 14 -14.97 -21.59 -6.56
CA PHE A 14 -16.26 -22.00 -7.12
C PHE A 14 -16.54 -21.42 -8.51
N TYR A 15 -16.08 -20.20 -8.77
CA TYR A 15 -16.36 -19.50 -10.03
C TYR A 15 -15.24 -19.60 -11.07
N GLN A 16 -14.11 -20.26 -10.76
CA GLN A 16 -12.94 -20.39 -11.65
C GLN A 16 -12.51 -19.04 -12.26
N GLU A 17 -12.51 -18.00 -11.43
CA GLU A 17 -12.15 -16.66 -11.90
C GLU A 17 -10.65 -16.56 -12.20
N ILE A 18 -10.30 -15.76 -13.21
CA ILE A 18 -8.92 -15.42 -13.55
C ILE A 18 -8.37 -14.44 -12.50
N VAL A 19 -7.96 -14.98 -11.35
CA VAL A 19 -7.49 -14.19 -10.21
C VAL A 19 -6.07 -14.60 -9.85
N ARG A 20 -5.22 -13.60 -9.59
CA ARG A 20 -3.89 -13.79 -9.02
C ARG A 20 -3.85 -13.20 -7.64
N ILE A 21 -3.50 -14.01 -6.66
CA ILE A 21 -3.40 -13.59 -5.27
C ILE A 21 -1.93 -13.42 -4.93
N PHE A 22 -1.57 -12.19 -4.54
CA PHE A 22 -0.21 -11.85 -4.11
C PHE A 22 -0.18 -11.70 -2.59
N SER A 23 0.44 -12.67 -1.90
CA SER A 23 0.69 -12.58 -0.47
C SER A 23 2.10 -12.02 -0.24
N ARG A 24 2.19 -10.84 0.40
CA ARG A 24 3.47 -10.31 0.88
C ARG A 24 3.70 -10.80 2.30
N ASN A 25 4.45 -11.89 2.42
CA ASN A 25 4.78 -12.46 3.71
C ASN A 25 6.04 -11.78 4.25
N ASN A 26 5.86 -10.81 5.15
CA ASN A 26 6.95 -10.08 5.80
C ASN A 26 7.29 -10.62 7.21
N GLY A 27 6.72 -11.77 7.59
CA GLY A 27 6.89 -12.39 8.90
C GLY A 27 6.04 -11.82 10.04
N TYR A 28 5.32 -10.71 9.86
CA TYR A 28 4.57 -10.04 10.94
C TYR A 28 3.23 -9.44 10.52
N ALA A 29 2.20 -9.63 11.35
CA ALA A 29 0.98 -8.82 11.34
C ALA A 29 1.02 -7.84 12.52
N ILE A 30 1.34 -6.57 12.25
CA ILE A 30 1.66 -5.55 13.28
C ILE A 30 2.81 -6.05 14.17
N SER A 31 2.50 -6.53 15.38
CA SER A 31 3.43 -7.09 16.37
C SER A 31 3.40 -8.61 16.43
N THR A 32 2.40 -9.27 15.83
CA THR A 32 2.24 -10.72 15.92
C THR A 32 3.11 -11.42 14.87
N PRO A 33 4.07 -12.28 15.27
CA PRO A 33 4.94 -12.99 14.32
C PRO A 33 4.18 -14.11 13.60
N SER A 34 4.67 -14.52 12.43
CA SER A 34 4.04 -15.52 11.56
C SER A 34 3.78 -16.87 12.25
N LYS A 35 4.69 -17.30 13.13
CA LYS A 35 4.53 -18.52 13.94
C LYS A 35 3.28 -18.53 14.83
N ASP A 36 2.81 -17.35 15.23
CA ASP A 36 1.61 -17.19 16.06
C ASP A 36 0.37 -16.87 15.19
N GLN A 37 0.58 -16.55 13.91
CA GLN A 37 -0.48 -16.37 12.92
C GLN A 37 -0.94 -17.70 12.32
N TYR A 38 -0.02 -18.65 12.14
CA TYR A 38 -0.33 -19.94 11.53
C TYR A 38 0.71 -21.02 11.78
N HIS A 39 0.27 -22.27 11.68
CA HIS A 39 1.11 -23.47 11.76
C HIS A 39 1.39 -24.13 10.40
N SER A 40 0.73 -23.67 9.32
CA SER A 40 0.99 -24.16 7.97
C SER A 40 2.39 -23.76 7.49
N ASP A 41 2.92 -24.46 6.49
CA ASP A 41 4.12 -24.02 5.77
C ASP A 41 3.79 -22.77 4.94
N GLY A 42 3.81 -21.61 5.61
CA GLY A 42 3.46 -20.31 5.05
C GLY A 42 2.05 -20.25 4.46
N ILE A 43 1.89 -19.35 3.51
CA ILE A 43 0.62 -19.09 2.82
C ILE A 43 0.52 -19.93 1.55
N ALA A 44 1.62 -20.17 0.82
CA ALA A 44 1.61 -20.93 -0.44
C ALA A 44 0.98 -22.33 -0.27
N SER A 45 1.28 -23.03 0.83
CA SER A 45 0.71 -24.36 1.11
C SER A 45 -0.82 -24.36 1.15
N ARG A 46 -1.45 -23.25 1.53
CA ARG A 46 -2.92 -23.14 1.60
C ARG A 46 -3.57 -23.14 0.23
N GLY A 47 -2.88 -22.66 -0.82
CA GLY A 47 -3.43 -22.59 -2.17
C GLY A 47 -3.93 -23.94 -2.66
N THR A 48 -3.21 -25.02 -2.32
CA THR A 48 -3.59 -26.39 -2.67
C THR A 48 -4.94 -26.81 -2.08
N GLY A 49 -5.25 -26.37 -0.86
CA GLY A 49 -6.54 -26.64 -0.21
C GLY A 49 -7.73 -25.97 -0.90
N TYR A 50 -7.47 -24.97 -1.74
CA TYR A 50 -8.46 -24.28 -2.57
C TYR A 50 -8.31 -24.62 -4.06
N GLY A 51 -7.62 -25.70 -4.41
CA GLY A 51 -7.40 -26.09 -5.81
C GLY A 51 -6.60 -25.08 -6.64
N MET A 52 -5.93 -24.13 -5.98
CA MET A 52 -5.11 -23.11 -6.64
C MET A 52 -3.71 -23.66 -6.90
N MET A 53 -3.12 -23.27 -8.03
CA MET A 53 -1.68 -23.40 -8.19
C MET A 53 -1.00 -22.39 -7.27
N ALA A 54 0.06 -22.80 -6.58
CA ALA A 54 0.74 -21.94 -5.63
C ALA A 54 2.26 -21.99 -5.83
N ILE A 55 2.91 -20.84 -5.67
CA ILE A 55 4.37 -20.71 -5.71
C ILE A 55 4.82 -19.77 -4.59
N ARG A 56 5.94 -20.12 -3.94
CA ARG A 56 6.67 -19.24 -3.03
C ARG A 56 7.90 -18.69 -3.74
N VAL A 57 8.13 -17.39 -3.64
CA VAL A 57 9.28 -16.72 -4.26
C VAL A 57 10.05 -15.86 -3.26
N ASP A 58 11.37 -15.76 -3.49
CA ASP A 58 12.23 -14.78 -2.83
C ASP A 58 11.80 -13.37 -3.29
N GLY A 59 11.24 -12.61 -2.36
CA GLY A 59 10.76 -11.26 -2.62
C GLY A 59 11.86 -10.20 -2.68
N HIS A 60 13.09 -10.54 -2.29
CA HIS A 60 14.26 -9.69 -2.44
C HIS A 60 14.97 -9.92 -3.78
N ASP A 61 14.46 -10.83 -4.62
CA ASP A 61 14.86 -11.00 -6.02
C ASP A 61 13.80 -10.43 -6.97
N LEU A 62 14.08 -9.24 -7.52
CA LEU A 62 13.20 -8.58 -8.49
C LEU A 62 12.86 -9.49 -9.69
N PHE A 63 13.83 -10.25 -10.20
CA PHE A 63 13.63 -11.09 -11.37
C PHE A 63 12.83 -12.35 -11.02
N ALA A 64 13.02 -12.94 -9.84
CA ALA A 64 12.21 -14.06 -9.38
C ALA A 64 10.74 -13.65 -9.24
N VAL A 65 10.47 -12.51 -8.60
CA VAL A 65 9.10 -11.97 -8.46
C VAL A 65 8.49 -11.66 -9.82
N TYR A 66 9.24 -11.00 -10.72
CA TYR A 66 8.78 -10.70 -12.07
C TYR A 66 8.44 -11.97 -12.86
N ASN A 67 9.33 -12.95 -12.86
CA ASN A 67 9.15 -14.20 -13.61
C ASN A 67 7.98 -15.01 -13.08
N ALA A 68 7.85 -15.14 -11.76
CA ALA A 68 6.72 -15.83 -11.14
C ALA A 68 5.39 -15.13 -11.45
N ASN A 69 5.34 -13.80 -11.37
CA ASN A 69 4.15 -13.04 -11.74
C ASN A 69 3.80 -13.18 -13.22
N LYS A 70 4.80 -13.12 -14.11
CA LYS A 70 4.62 -13.27 -15.55
C LYS A 70 4.08 -14.66 -15.90
N ALA A 71 4.67 -15.71 -15.33
CA ALA A 71 4.21 -17.09 -15.50
C ALA A 71 2.80 -17.28 -14.95
N ALA A 72 2.53 -16.81 -13.73
CA ALA A 72 1.21 -16.90 -13.13
C ALA A 72 0.14 -16.16 -13.93
N ARG A 73 0.46 -14.99 -14.51
CA ARG A 73 -0.46 -14.31 -15.42
C ARG A 73 -0.79 -15.16 -16.63
N GLN A 74 0.22 -15.76 -17.26
CA GLN A 74 0.00 -16.59 -18.44
C GLN A 74 -0.84 -17.83 -18.12
N MET A 75 -0.51 -18.52 -17.03
CA MET A 75 -1.22 -19.72 -16.59
C MET A 75 -2.65 -19.42 -16.16
N ALA A 76 -2.88 -18.35 -15.39
CA ALA A 76 -4.23 -17.98 -14.95
C ALA A 76 -5.17 -17.71 -16.13
N VAL A 77 -4.67 -17.03 -17.17
CA VAL A 77 -5.44 -16.75 -18.40
C VAL A 77 -5.64 -18.00 -19.24
N ASN A 78 -4.62 -18.84 -19.41
CA ASN A 78 -4.70 -20.02 -20.27
C ASN A 78 -5.54 -21.14 -19.66
N GLU A 79 -5.46 -21.31 -18.34
CA GLU A 79 -6.07 -22.43 -17.63
C GLU A 79 -7.38 -22.05 -16.95
N ASN A 80 -7.75 -20.76 -16.94
CA ASN A 80 -8.87 -20.22 -16.16
C ASN A 80 -8.84 -20.70 -14.71
N LYS A 81 -7.65 -20.61 -14.10
CA LYS A 81 -7.42 -21.05 -12.73
C LYS A 81 -6.78 -19.96 -11.90
N PRO A 82 -7.20 -19.82 -10.63
CA PRO A 82 -6.53 -18.93 -9.70
C PRO A 82 -5.13 -19.41 -9.36
N ILE A 83 -4.24 -18.43 -9.15
CA ILE A 83 -2.86 -18.67 -8.76
C ILE A 83 -2.49 -17.85 -7.54
N LEU A 84 -1.90 -18.51 -6.55
CA LEU A 84 -1.38 -17.91 -5.33
C LEU A 84 0.14 -17.75 -5.43
N ILE A 85 0.62 -16.52 -5.28
CA ILE A 85 2.04 -16.21 -5.18
C ILE A 85 2.32 -15.72 -3.76
N GLU A 86 3.10 -16.49 -3.00
CA GLU A 86 3.66 -16.05 -1.71
C GLU A 86 5.04 -15.44 -1.95
N VAL A 87 5.15 -14.14 -1.71
CA VAL A 87 6.38 -13.37 -1.85
C VAL A 87 6.97 -13.17 -0.47
N MET A 88 8.12 -13.79 -0.21
CA MET A 88 8.84 -13.70 1.07
C MET A 88 9.65 -12.42 1.10
N VAL A 89 9.30 -11.49 1.98
CA VAL A 89 9.97 -10.19 2.14
C VAL A 89 10.24 -9.91 3.60
N ASP A 90 10.83 -8.76 3.89
CA ASP A 90 11.02 -8.25 5.25
C ASP A 90 10.48 -6.84 5.36
N ARG A 91 9.82 -6.54 6.49
CA ARG A 91 9.41 -5.17 6.82
C ARG A 91 10.50 -4.53 7.65
N PHE A 92 11.48 -3.87 7.02
CA PHE A 92 12.61 -3.27 7.76
C PHE A 92 12.17 -2.12 8.69
N GLY A 93 11.21 -1.30 8.27
CA GLY A 93 10.61 -0.26 9.13
C GLY A 93 9.55 -0.80 10.11
N PRO A 94 9.01 0.06 10.99
CA PRO A 94 7.88 -0.30 11.86
C PRO A 94 6.62 -0.62 11.04
N HIS A 95 5.56 -1.10 11.70
CA HIS A 95 4.28 -1.33 11.01
C HIS A 95 3.70 -0.04 10.42
N SER A 96 3.79 1.06 11.18
CA SER A 96 3.30 2.38 10.82
C SER A 96 4.06 3.45 11.62
N THR A 97 3.78 4.73 11.38
CA THR A 97 4.31 5.85 12.18
C THR A 97 3.82 5.85 13.63
N SER A 98 2.73 5.13 13.93
CA SER A 98 2.16 4.99 15.28
C SER A 98 2.62 3.72 16.00
N ASP A 99 3.49 2.92 15.38
CA ASP A 99 3.96 1.64 15.91
C ASP A 99 5.42 1.73 16.34
N ASP A 100 5.74 1.19 17.52
CA ASP A 100 7.10 0.97 17.98
C ASP A 100 7.47 -0.50 17.84
N SER A 101 8.24 -0.80 16.80
CA SER A 101 8.65 -2.16 16.53
C SER A 101 9.73 -2.70 17.46
N SER A 102 10.47 -1.83 18.16
CA SER A 102 11.49 -2.27 19.11
C SER A 102 10.90 -3.06 20.28
N ALA A 103 9.60 -2.90 20.56
CA ALA A 103 8.86 -3.61 21.59
C ALA A 103 8.69 -5.12 21.31
N TYR A 104 8.79 -5.56 20.06
CA TYR A 104 8.51 -6.96 19.69
C TYR A 104 9.51 -7.58 18.69
N ARG A 105 10.50 -6.81 18.21
CA ARG A 105 11.57 -7.31 17.35
C ARG A 105 12.91 -6.62 17.63
N SER A 106 14.00 -7.33 17.34
CA SER A 106 15.35 -6.77 17.47
C SER A 106 15.68 -5.85 16.29
N GLU A 107 15.74 -4.55 16.55
CA GLU A 107 16.10 -3.54 15.56
C GLU A 107 17.53 -3.72 15.01
N GLU A 108 18.46 -4.22 15.83
CA GLU A 108 19.82 -4.55 15.38
C GLU A 108 19.82 -5.67 14.34
N LYS A 109 19.10 -6.78 14.62
CA LYS A 109 18.97 -7.88 13.67
C LYS A 109 18.31 -7.42 12.37
N MET A 110 17.27 -6.60 12.46
CA MET A 110 16.60 -6.05 11.27
C MET A 110 17.53 -5.15 10.44
N ARG A 111 18.30 -4.27 11.08
CA ARG A 111 19.29 -3.43 10.37
C ARG A 111 20.40 -4.24 9.73
N HIS A 112 20.89 -5.27 10.42
CA HIS A 112 21.89 -6.17 9.85
C HIS A 112 21.31 -6.90 8.63
N HIS A 113 20.10 -7.43 8.76
CA HIS A 113 19.41 -8.12 7.68
C HIS A 113 19.17 -7.20 6.47
N ALA A 114 18.69 -5.98 6.70
CA ALA A 114 18.48 -4.99 5.65
C ALA A 114 19.73 -4.72 4.80
N LYS A 115 20.93 -4.79 5.40
CA LYS A 115 22.20 -4.60 4.67
C LYS A 115 22.60 -5.82 3.84
N THR A 116 22.14 -7.02 4.19
CA THR A 116 22.56 -8.26 3.53
C THR A 116 21.63 -8.72 2.42
N ILE A 117 20.35 -8.34 2.49
CA ILE A 117 19.30 -8.77 1.55
C ILE A 117 18.62 -7.60 0.83
N ASP A 118 19.32 -6.47 0.65
CA ASP A 118 18.77 -5.31 -0.06
C ASP A 118 18.48 -5.63 -1.54
N PRO A 119 17.19 -5.64 -1.98
CA PRO A 119 16.84 -5.92 -3.37
C PRO A 119 17.36 -4.85 -4.35
N ILE A 120 17.49 -3.60 -3.92
CA ILE A 120 18.00 -2.50 -4.75
C ILE A 120 19.49 -2.75 -5.03
N GLU A 121 20.26 -3.04 -3.99
CA GLU A 121 21.69 -3.35 -4.13
C GLU A 121 21.92 -4.61 -4.98
N ARG A 122 21.08 -5.65 -4.82
CA ARG A 122 21.14 -6.87 -5.65
C ARG A 122 20.98 -6.56 -7.12
N VAL A 123 19.97 -5.76 -7.49
CA VAL A 123 19.74 -5.34 -8.89
C VAL A 123 20.85 -4.41 -9.38
N ARG A 124 21.32 -3.47 -8.54
CA ARG A 124 22.42 -2.57 -8.86
C ARG A 124 23.68 -3.35 -9.27
N ARG A 125 24.07 -4.34 -8.47
CA ARG A 125 25.22 -5.22 -8.76
C ARG A 125 25.02 -6.00 -10.06
N TYR A 126 23.83 -6.54 -10.29
CA TYR A 126 23.51 -7.21 -11.55
C TYR A 126 23.70 -6.27 -12.75
N MET A 127 23.20 -5.03 -12.66
CA MET A 127 23.30 -4.06 -13.76
C MET A 127 24.73 -3.55 -13.97
N ASP A 128 25.53 -3.42 -12.90
CA ASP A 128 26.95 -3.06 -12.95
C ASP A 128 27.75 -4.14 -13.71
N VAL A 129 27.56 -5.42 -13.37
CA VAL A 129 28.16 -6.56 -14.09
C VAL A 129 27.75 -6.59 -15.57
N ARG A 130 26.52 -6.15 -15.89
CA ARG A 130 26.03 -6.07 -17.28
C ARG A 130 26.50 -4.81 -18.02
N GLY A 131 27.26 -3.92 -17.36
CA GLY A 131 27.77 -2.68 -17.94
C GLY A 131 26.69 -1.62 -18.19
N CYS A 132 25.46 -1.81 -17.71
CA CYS A 132 24.37 -0.86 -17.92
C CYS A 132 24.19 0.14 -16.76
N TRP A 133 24.88 -0.06 -15.63
CA TRP A 133 24.91 0.85 -14.48
C TRP A 133 26.34 1.15 -14.01
N ASN A 134 26.53 2.27 -13.31
CA ASN A 134 27.79 2.65 -12.67
C ASN A 134 27.54 3.72 -11.58
N ASN A 135 28.60 4.11 -10.84
CA ASN A 135 28.50 5.09 -9.75
C ASN A 135 28.09 6.49 -10.20
N GLU A 136 28.46 6.91 -11.42
CA GLU A 136 28.08 8.23 -11.95
C GLU A 136 26.57 8.27 -12.24
N LYS A 137 26.04 7.24 -12.89
CA LYS A 137 24.60 7.07 -13.13
C LYS A 137 23.82 6.99 -11.83
N GLU A 138 24.31 6.24 -10.84
CA GLU A 138 23.70 6.16 -9.51
C GLU A 138 23.59 7.54 -8.85
N LYS A 139 24.67 8.32 -8.86
CA LYS A 139 24.70 9.66 -8.26
C LYS A 139 23.72 10.61 -8.96
N THR A 140 23.73 10.61 -10.29
CA THR A 140 22.82 11.42 -11.10
C THR A 140 21.37 11.04 -10.85
N TRP A 141 21.04 9.75 -10.93
CA TRP A 141 19.69 9.24 -10.70
C TRP A 141 19.17 9.55 -9.29
N ARG A 142 20.00 9.39 -8.24
CA ARG A 142 19.62 9.73 -6.87
C ARG A 142 19.28 11.21 -6.71
N LYS A 143 20.06 12.08 -7.35
CA LYS A 143 19.79 13.52 -7.35
C LYS A 143 18.46 13.79 -8.05
N GLU A 144 18.28 13.28 -9.27
CA GLU A 144 17.04 13.47 -10.04
C GLU A 144 15.79 12.96 -9.31
N ALA A 145 15.87 11.77 -8.70
CA ALA A 145 14.77 11.22 -7.92
C ALA A 145 14.47 12.05 -6.66
N THR A 146 15.50 12.56 -5.98
CA THR A 146 15.33 13.44 -4.81
C THR A 146 14.69 14.76 -5.23
N ASP A 147 15.21 15.40 -6.29
CA ASP A 147 14.69 16.66 -6.81
C ASP A 147 13.24 16.51 -7.27
N MET A 148 12.87 15.36 -7.87
CA MET A 148 11.49 15.04 -8.24
C MET A 148 10.58 14.96 -7.01
N VAL A 149 10.98 14.24 -5.96
CA VAL A 149 10.18 14.12 -4.74
C VAL A 149 10.02 15.47 -4.03
N LEU A 150 11.09 16.26 -3.93
CA LEU A 150 11.06 17.57 -3.28
C LEU A 150 10.17 18.56 -4.04
N LYS A 151 10.26 18.56 -5.37
CA LYS A 151 9.40 19.40 -6.22
C LYS A 151 7.92 19.04 -6.04
N GLU A 152 7.59 17.76 -6.04
CA GLU A 152 6.20 17.31 -5.84
C GLU A 152 5.71 17.64 -4.43
N LEU A 153 6.57 17.54 -3.40
CA LEU A 153 6.23 17.92 -2.04
C LEU A 153 5.90 19.42 -1.94
N GLU A 154 6.76 20.28 -2.51
CA GLU A 154 6.53 21.73 -2.58
C GLU A 154 5.20 22.05 -3.28
N GLN A 155 4.93 21.40 -4.43
CA GLN A 155 3.66 21.56 -5.14
C GLN A 155 2.47 21.16 -4.27
N CYS A 156 2.56 20.03 -3.55
CA CYS A 156 1.51 19.56 -2.66
C CYS A 156 1.26 20.51 -1.46
N GLU A 157 2.28 21.18 -0.94
CA GLU A 157 2.13 22.15 0.16
C GLU A 157 1.33 23.40 -0.23
N HIS A 158 1.31 23.74 -1.52
CA HIS A 158 0.52 24.85 -2.05
C HIS A 158 -0.92 24.49 -2.39
N ILE A 159 -1.26 23.19 -2.42
CA ILE A 159 -2.63 22.74 -2.66
C ILE A 159 -3.48 23.02 -1.41
N LYS A 160 -4.56 23.79 -1.59
CA LYS A 160 -5.55 23.99 -0.53
C LYS A 160 -6.23 22.66 -0.20
N ARG A 161 -6.60 22.48 1.07
CA ARG A 161 -7.40 21.32 1.50
C ARG A 161 -8.76 21.36 0.80
N ALA A 162 -9.29 20.20 0.44
CA ALA A 162 -10.63 20.10 -0.15
C ALA A 162 -11.68 20.77 0.74
N SER A 163 -12.71 21.38 0.15
CA SER A 163 -13.79 22.04 0.91
C SER A 163 -14.35 21.15 2.01
N ILE A 164 -14.71 21.73 3.15
CA ILE A 164 -15.34 21.00 4.26
C ILE A 164 -16.64 20.30 3.86
N THR A 165 -17.32 20.78 2.81
CA THR A 165 -18.57 20.19 2.32
C THR A 165 -18.37 18.82 1.67
N ILE A 166 -17.14 18.49 1.25
CA ILE A 166 -16.83 17.20 0.61
C ILE A 166 -17.14 16.00 1.51
N MET A 167 -17.25 16.20 2.83
CA MET A 167 -17.65 15.13 3.76
C MET A 167 -19.08 14.61 3.52
N PHE A 168 -19.93 15.38 2.83
CA PHE A 168 -21.29 14.99 2.47
C PHE A 168 -21.41 14.43 1.05
N ASP A 169 -20.37 14.62 0.23
CA ASP A 169 -20.32 14.10 -1.14
C ASP A 169 -19.91 12.62 -1.15
N ASN A 170 -20.26 11.91 -2.23
CA ASN A 170 -19.89 10.50 -2.47
C ASN A 170 -20.37 9.48 -1.42
N VAL A 171 -21.25 9.87 -0.49
CA VAL A 171 -21.93 8.92 0.40
C VAL A 171 -22.95 8.07 -0.38
N PHE A 172 -23.65 8.72 -1.31
CA PHE A 172 -24.57 8.12 -2.28
C PHE A 172 -24.27 8.70 -3.67
N GLU A 173 -24.85 8.11 -4.73
CA GLU A 173 -24.74 8.65 -6.10
C GLU A 173 -25.23 10.11 -6.18
N LYS A 174 -26.27 10.44 -5.43
CA LYS A 174 -26.82 11.79 -5.28
C LYS A 174 -26.88 12.14 -3.80
N VAL A 175 -26.60 13.41 -3.47
CA VAL A 175 -26.68 13.88 -2.08
C VAL A 175 -28.13 13.84 -1.62
N GLU A 176 -28.42 12.93 -0.70
CA GLU A 176 -29.75 12.72 -0.14
C GLU A 176 -30.23 13.94 0.67
N PRO A 177 -31.55 14.19 0.76
CA PRO A 177 -32.08 15.39 1.42
C PRO A 177 -31.61 15.60 2.87
N HIS A 178 -31.40 14.51 3.62
CA HIS A 178 -30.90 14.60 5.00
C HIS A 178 -29.44 15.05 5.06
N LEU A 179 -28.60 14.63 4.11
CA LEU A 179 -27.21 15.07 3.99
C LEU A 179 -27.13 16.53 3.53
N GLN A 180 -28.03 16.95 2.62
CA GLN A 180 -28.15 18.36 2.25
C GLN A 180 -28.49 19.22 3.47
N LYS A 181 -29.42 18.77 4.33
CA LYS A 181 -29.79 19.47 5.56
C LYS A 181 -28.60 19.58 6.52
N GLN A 182 -27.88 18.48 6.77
CA GLN A 182 -26.70 18.48 7.63
C GLN A 182 -25.58 19.38 7.09
N MET A 183 -25.38 19.40 5.77
CA MET A 183 -24.44 20.32 5.12
C MET A 183 -24.83 21.79 5.36
N HIS A 184 -26.12 22.13 5.21
CA HIS A 184 -26.59 23.49 5.52
C HIS A 184 -26.38 23.87 6.99
N GLU A 185 -26.70 22.96 7.92
CA GLU A 185 -26.47 23.17 9.35
C GLU A 185 -24.98 23.39 9.68
N LEU A 186 -24.08 22.63 9.05
CA LEU A 186 -22.63 22.84 9.18
C LEU A 186 -22.20 24.22 8.66
N MET A 187 -22.67 24.60 7.47
CA MET A 187 -22.30 25.88 6.86
C MET A 187 -22.81 27.06 7.69
N GLN A 188 -24.02 26.95 8.26
CA GLN A 188 -24.56 27.94 9.19
C GLN A 188 -23.72 28.03 10.46
N HIS A 189 -23.32 26.90 11.04
CA HIS A 189 -22.43 26.86 12.21
C HIS A 189 -21.08 27.52 11.91
N VAL A 190 -20.50 27.28 10.73
CA VAL A 190 -19.24 27.90 10.31
C VAL A 190 -19.37 29.42 10.19
N GLN A 191 -20.48 29.90 9.65
CA GLN A 191 -20.72 31.34 9.51
C GLN A 191 -20.93 32.04 10.85
N GLN A 192 -21.56 31.38 11.83
CA GLN A 192 -21.86 31.96 13.13
C GLN A 192 -20.66 31.97 14.09
N ASN A 193 -19.67 31.10 13.88
CA ASN A 193 -18.49 30.99 14.73
C ASN A 193 -17.28 31.73 14.12
N HIS A 194 -17.00 32.91 14.67
CA HIS A 194 -15.92 33.80 14.21
C HIS A 194 -14.64 33.70 15.06
N GLU A 195 -14.40 32.58 15.73
CA GLU A 195 -13.15 32.42 16.46
C GLU A 195 -11.95 32.54 15.51
N ALA A 196 -10.98 33.39 15.88
CA ALA A 196 -9.83 33.68 15.00
C ALA A 196 -9.03 32.41 14.66
N SER A 197 -8.95 31.46 15.60
CA SER A 197 -8.36 30.13 15.40
C SER A 197 -9.08 29.34 14.29
N PHE A 198 -10.40 29.39 14.27
CA PHE A 198 -11.27 28.68 13.34
C PHE A 198 -11.20 29.27 11.93
N LEU A 199 -11.23 30.60 11.79
CA LEU A 199 -11.06 31.27 10.49
C LEU A 199 -9.64 31.04 9.92
N THR A 200 -8.62 31.02 10.77
CA THR A 200 -7.24 30.67 10.36
C THR A 200 -7.12 29.23 9.89
N LEU A 201 -7.90 28.31 10.46
CA LEU A 201 -7.95 26.92 10.00
C LEU A 201 -8.65 26.82 8.63
N LEU A 202 -9.78 27.50 8.45
CA LEU A 202 -10.57 27.47 7.22
C LEU A 202 -9.87 28.13 6.03
N SER A 203 -8.95 29.08 6.24
CA SER A 203 -8.17 29.67 5.14
C SER A 203 -7.30 28.66 4.39
N LYS A 204 -7.02 27.51 5.01
CA LYS A 204 -6.29 26.38 4.40
C LYS A 204 -7.16 25.52 3.48
N TYR A 205 -8.48 25.74 3.47
CA TYR A 205 -9.44 24.97 2.68
C TYR A 205 -9.86 25.74 1.41
N GLU A 206 -10.28 25.02 0.39
CA GLU A 206 -10.93 25.59 -0.79
C GLU A 206 -12.24 26.29 -0.41
N GLN A 207 -12.51 27.43 -1.04
CA GLN A 207 -13.68 28.27 -0.73
C GLN A 207 -14.99 27.78 -1.35
N SER A 208 -14.96 26.72 -2.15
CA SER A 208 -16.17 26.27 -2.84
C SER A 208 -17.22 25.86 -1.81
N CYS A 209 -18.34 26.59 -1.82
CA CYS A 209 -19.59 26.37 -1.08
C CYS A 209 -19.88 27.26 0.14
N VAL A 210 -19.18 28.37 0.38
CA VAL A 210 -19.82 29.50 1.10
C VAL A 210 -20.61 30.30 0.06
N PRO A 211 -21.95 30.36 0.10
CA PRO A 211 -22.68 31.27 -0.80
C PRO A 211 -22.20 32.69 -0.52
N ASP A 212 -21.87 33.45 -1.56
CA ASP A 212 -21.60 34.87 -1.44
C ASP A 212 -22.80 35.55 -0.73
N LYS A 213 -22.47 36.45 0.19
CA LYS A 213 -23.44 37.18 1.03
C LYS A 213 -24.49 37.92 0.20
#